data_AF-A0A199V8Q8-F1
#
_entry.id   AF-A0A199V8Q8-F1
#
_cell.length_a   1.000
_cell.length_b   1.000
_cell.length_c   1.000
_cell.angle_alpha   90.00
_cell.angle_beta   90.00
_cell.angle_gamma   90.00
#
_symmetry.space_group_name_H-M   'P 1'
#
loop_
_entity.id
_entity.type
_entity.pdbx_description
1 polymer ?
#
loop_
_entity_poly.entity_id
_entity_poly.type
_entity_poly.pdbx_seq_one_letter_code
_entity_poly.pdbx_strand_id
1 'polypeptide(L)' 'MAATLHAKINRRKLDKLDIIKICEEILNPTVPMALRLSGILMGGVVIVYERKVKLLYDDVTRFLVKILRTN' A
#
# COMPACT_ATOMS: atom_id res chain seq x y z
N MET A 1 6.33 -10.87 0.96
CA MET A 1 5.29 -10.67 2.00
C MET A 1 5.55 -9.35 2.70
N ALA A 2 4.67 -8.37 2.54
CA ALA A 2 4.80 -7.05 3.20
C ALA A 2 4.48 -7.12 4.71
N ALA A 3 3.77 -8.15 5.16
CA ALA A 3 3.33 -8.30 6.54
C ALA A 3 4.43 -8.62 7.57
N THR A 4 5.64 -9.01 7.13
CA THR A 4 6.79 -9.30 8.02
C THR A 4 7.99 -8.41 7.77
N LEU A 5 7.96 -7.56 6.74
CA LEU A 5 9.04 -6.64 6.43
C LEU A 5 8.62 -5.22 6.85
N HIS A 6 9.04 -4.81 8.06
CA HIS A 6 9.25 -3.41 8.44
C HIS A 6 10.32 -2.70 7.56
N ALA A 7 10.69 -3.27 6.42
CA ALA A 7 11.69 -2.74 5.52
C ALA A 7 11.06 -1.67 4.64
N LYS A 8 11.66 -0.49 4.70
CA LYS A 8 11.53 0.67 3.80
C LYS A 8 11.06 0.26 2.38
N ILE A 9 9.74 0.22 2.18
CA ILE A 9 9.16 -0.16 0.89
C ILE A 9 9.57 0.91 -0.13
N ASN A 10 10.25 0.47 -1.18
CA ASN A 10 10.76 1.36 -2.22
C ASN A 10 9.58 1.89 -3.06
N ARG A 11 9.51 3.21 -3.30
CA ARG A 11 8.38 3.90 -3.96
C ARG A 11 8.00 3.25 -5.29
N ARG A 12 9.00 2.85 -6.08
CA ARG A 12 8.84 2.17 -7.39
C ARG A 12 8.18 0.79 -7.30
N LYS A 13 8.38 0.08 -6.18
CA LYS A 13 7.73 -1.22 -5.95
C LYS A 13 6.29 -1.05 -5.50
N LEU A 14 6.02 0.00 -4.70
CA LEU A 14 4.68 0.33 -4.21
C LEU A 14 3.72 0.73 -5.33
N ASP A 15 4.23 1.39 -6.36
CA ASP A 15 3.40 1.86 -7.48
C ASP A 15 2.90 0.73 -8.38
N LYS A 16 3.70 -0.34 -8.52
CA LYS A 16 3.36 -1.54 -9.29
C LYS A 16 2.44 -2.52 -8.55
N LEU A 17 2.16 -2.27 -7.27
CA LEU A 17 1.32 -3.12 -6.45
C LEU A 17 -0.15 -2.76 -6.65
N ASP A 18 -0.92 -3.76 -7.09
CA ASP A 18 -2.37 -3.68 -7.22
C ASP A 18 -3.02 -4.18 -5.92
N ILE A 19 -3.36 -3.25 -5.03
CA ILE A 19 -3.91 -3.54 -3.71
C ILE A 19 -5.26 -4.27 -3.83
N ILE A 20 -6.05 -3.94 -4.86
CA ILE A 20 -7.40 -4.50 -5.04
C ILE A 20 -7.30 -6.00 -5.35
N LYS A 21 -6.43 -6.38 -6.29
CA LYS A 21 -6.20 -7.80 -6.62
C LYS A 21 -5.70 -8.60 -5.42
N ILE A 22 -4.82 -8.02 -4.61
CA ILE A 22 -4.32 -8.68 -3.40
C ILE A 22 -5.45 -8.89 -2.38
N CYS A 23 -6.33 -7.90 -2.20
CA CYS A 23 -7.52 -8.05 -1.35
C CYS A 23 -8.45 -9.16 -1.87
N GLU A 24 -8.67 -9.25 -3.19
CA GLU A 24 -9.48 -10.30 -3.80
C GLU A 24 -8.88 -11.69 -3.60
N GLU A 25 -7.57 -11.85 -3.78
CA GLU A 25 -6.85 -13.10 -3.53
C GLU A 25 -6.89 -13.53 -2.06
N ILE A 26 -6.85 -12.58 -1.12
CA ILE A 26 -6.97 -12.87 0.31
C ILE A 26 -8.40 -13.24 0.69
N LEU A 27 -9.41 -12.59 0.09
CA LEU A 27 -10.82 -12.84 0.36
C LEU A 27 -11.29 -14.19 -0.25
N ASN A 28 -10.80 -14.52 -1.45
CA ASN A 28 -11.16 -15.72 -2.20
C ASN A 28 -9.90 -16.55 -2.53
N PRO A 29 -9.26 -17.18 -1.53
CA PRO A 29 -8.04 -17.92 -1.78
C PRO A 29 -8.34 -19.22 -2.55
N THR A 30 -7.53 -19.53 -3.57
CA THR A 30 -7.65 -20.76 -4.38
C THR A 30 -7.41 -22.05 -3.59
N VAL A 31 -6.76 -21.92 -2.42
CA VAL A 31 -6.48 -23.01 -1.47
C VAL A 31 -6.85 -22.55 -0.06
N PRO A 32 -7.32 -23.45 0.82
CA PRO A 32 -7.73 -23.08 2.16
C PRO A 32 -6.56 -22.45 2.93
N MET A 33 -6.72 -21.16 3.25
CA MET A 33 -5.76 -20.38 4.01
C MET A 33 -6.19 -20.35 5.48
N ALA A 34 -5.24 -20.49 6.40
CA ALA A 34 -5.52 -20.32 7.82
C ALA A 34 -5.93 -18.87 8.12
N LEU A 35 -7.00 -18.68 8.91
CA LEU A 35 -7.52 -17.35 9.26
C LEU A 35 -6.46 -16.43 9.89
N ARG A 36 -5.51 -17.00 10.65
CA ARG A 36 -4.36 -16.28 11.22
C ARG A 36 -3.47 -15.66 10.13
N LEU A 37 -3.27 -16.35 9.02
CA LEU A 37 -2.51 -15.85 7.87
C LEU A 37 -3.28 -14.76 7.14
N SER A 38 -4.59 -14.93 6.94
CA SER A 38 -5.44 -13.90 6.34
C SER A 38 -5.40 -12.59 7.14
N GLY A 39 -5.45 -12.66 8.47
CA GLY A 39 -5.34 -11.47 9.34
C GLY A 39 -3.97 -10.77 9.25
N ILE A 40 -2.88 -11.54 9.23
CA ILE A 40 -1.52 -11.00 9.06
C ILE A 40 -1.36 -10.33 7.69
N LEU A 41 -1.86 -10.96 6.63
CA LEU A 41 -1.81 -10.42 5.27
C LEU A 41 -2.65 -9.14 5.14
N MET A 42 -3.87 -9.13 5.66
CA MET A 42 -4.72 -7.93 5.69
C MET A 42 -4.07 -6.78 6.46
N GLY A 43 -3.44 -7.06 7.61
CA GLY A 43 -2.66 -6.05 8.34
C GLY A 43 -1.53 -5.45 7.49
N GLY A 44 -0.81 -6.28 6.72
CA GLY A 44 0.20 -5.82 5.77
C GLY A 44 -0.37 -4.95 4.65
N VAL A 45 -1.54 -5.30 4.11
CA VAL A 45 -2.21 -4.53 3.05
C VAL A 45 -2.61 -3.14 3.52
N VAL A 46 -3.15 -3.02 4.73
CA VAL A 46 -3.54 -1.72 5.32
C VAL A 46 -2.32 -0.80 5.46
N ILE A 47 -1.19 -1.32 5.93
CA ILE A 47 0.07 -0.54 6.07
C ILE A 47 0.57 -0.05 4.70
N VAL A 48 0.49 -0.90 3.67
CA VAL A 48 0.87 -0.56 2.29
C VAL A 48 -0.04 0.55 1.75
N TYR A 49 -1.35 0.46 1.98
CA TYR A 49 -2.33 1.46 1.57
C TYR A 49 -2.07 2.82 2.25
N GLU A 50 -1.92 2.83 3.57
CA GLU A 50 -1.62 4.05 4.34
C GLU A 50 -0.37 4.76 3.79
N ARG A 51 0.69 3.99 3.48
CA ARG A 51 1.92 4.53 2.90
C ARG A 51 1.67 5.16 1.52
N LYS A 52 0.84 4.53 0.69
CA LYS A 52 0.52 5.02 -0.67
C LYS A 52 -0.24 6.35 -0.58
N VAL A 53 -1.22 6.44 0.31
CA VAL A 53 -1.98 7.67 0.56
C VAL A 53 -1.08 8.79 1.09
N LYS A 54 -0.21 8.51 2.05
CA LYS A 54 0.72 9.51 2.61
C LYS A 54 1.67 10.07 1.54
N LEU A 55 2.20 9.20 0.68
CA LEU A 55 3.08 9.62 -0.42
C LEU A 55 2.34 10.47 -1.46
N LEU A 56 1.09 10.14 -1.75
CA LEU A 56 0.24 10.92 -2.65
C LEU A 56 -0.04 12.31 -2.07
N TYR A 57 -0.40 12.38 -0.78
CA TYR A 57 -0.65 13.63 -0.10
C TYR A 57 0.59 14.54 -0.07
N ASP A 58 1.76 13.97 0.20
CA ASP A 58 3.03 14.68 0.15
C ASP A 58 3.34 15.22 -1.27
N ASP A 59 3.03 14.46 -2.31
CA ASP A 59 3.26 14.88 -3.70
C ASP A 59 2.30 16.00 -4.12
N VAL A 60 1.01 15.89 -3.77
CA VAL A 60 -0.01 16.93 -4.01
C VAL A 60 0.34 18.22 -3.26
N THR A 61 0.77 18.11 -2.00
CA THR A 61 1.18 19.27 -1.19
C THR A 61 2.39 19.97 -1.81
N ARG A 62 3.41 19.21 -2.23
CA ARG A 62 4.59 19.78 -2.94
C ARG A 62 4.18 20.45 -4.26
N PHE A 63 3.29 19.82 -5.02
CA PHE A 63 2.80 20.36 -6.29
C PHE A 63 2.05 21.68 -6.08
N LEU A 64 1.16 21.74 -5.09
CA LEU A 64 0.39 22.93 -4.73
C LEU A 64 1.30 24.09 -4.30
N VAL A 65 2.31 23.83 -3.46
CA VAL A 65 3.31 24.85 -3.08
C VAL A 65 4.07 25.36 -4.30
N LYS A 66 4.40 24.47 -5.25
CA LYS A 66 5.11 24.85 -6.48
C LYS A 66 4.26 25.76 -7.35
N ILE A 67 2.96 25.47 -7.52
CA ILE A 67 2.04 26.34 -8.27
C ILE A 67 1.91 27.70 -7.60
N LEU A 68 1.64 27.72 -6.29
CA LEU A 68 1.45 28.96 -5.53
C LEU A 68 2.68 29.88 -5.55
N ARG A 69 3.88 29.34 -5.72
CA ARG A 69 5.13 30.10 -5.79
C ARG A 69 5.51 30.56 -7.21
N THR A 70 4.76 30.12 -8.22
CA THR A 70 5.01 30.44 -9.65
C THR A 70 3.99 31.45 -10.20
N ASN A 71 2.98 31.84 -9.42
CA ASN A 71 2.17 33.06 -9.60
C ASN A 71 2.76 34.20 -8.79
#